data_AF-A0A7V9UFK2-F1
#
_entry.id   AF-A0A7V9UFK2-F1
#
_cell.length_a   1.000
_cell.length_b   1.000
_cell.length_c   1.000
_cell.angle_alpha   90.00
_cell.angle_beta   90.00
_cell.angle_gamma   90.00
#
_symmetry.space_group_name_H-M   'P 1'
#
loop_
_entity.id
_entity.type
_entity.pdbx_description
1 polymer ?
#
loop_
_entity_poly.entity_id
_entity_poly.type
_entity_poly.pdbx_seq_one_letter_code
_entity_poly.pdbx_strand_id
1 'polypeptide(L)'
;MENKPLTLIIAILGIFCLGYGFYLLFQEELTSTNNPNKPLIQKRITIPSTEMWYNTGIDIPLGRQYEIVYYSGKWTNLKGTDATDGLGKHSDNRKSLIVPGGYLSQLAGKIGKDIFIVGNQRVAETSEGGRLYLSINDIPKTFHDNEGALNVLVEVK
;
A
#
# COMPACT_ATOMS: atom_id res chain seq x y z
N MET A 1 -63.31 -9.93 -41.99
CA MET A 1 -62.78 -10.29 -40.67
C MET A 1 -61.27 -10.36 -40.81
N GLU A 2 -60.57 -9.29 -40.47
CA GLU A 2 -59.11 -9.24 -40.58
C GLU A 2 -58.55 -8.77 -39.23
N ASN A 3 -58.07 -9.74 -38.45
CA ASN A 3 -57.47 -9.52 -37.15
C ASN A 3 -55.98 -9.18 -37.32
N LYS A 4 -55.62 -7.91 -37.08
CA LYS A 4 -54.28 -7.54 -36.59
C LYS A 4 -54.52 -6.44 -35.55
N PRO A 5 -54.10 -6.61 -34.28
CA PRO A 5 -52.68 -6.47 -33.96
C PRO A 5 -52.25 -7.25 -32.69
N LEU A 6 -51.63 -8.43 -32.85
CA LEU A 6 -50.87 -9.05 -31.74
C LEU A 6 -49.37 -8.75 -31.81
N THR A 7 -48.89 -8.21 -32.94
CA THR A 7 -47.46 -7.98 -33.20
C THR A 7 -46.93 -6.67 -32.60
N LEU A 8 -47.81 -5.71 -32.25
CA LEU A 8 -47.39 -4.41 -31.72
C LEU A 8 -47.10 -4.42 -30.20
N ILE A 9 -47.64 -5.40 -29.45
CA ILE A 9 -47.49 -5.46 -27.98
C ILE A 9 -46.12 -6.04 -27.57
N ILE A 10 -45.52 -6.90 -28.40
CA ILE A 10 -44.23 -7.55 -28.08
C ILE A 10 -43.04 -6.58 -28.27
N ALA A 11 -43.16 -5.57 -29.14
CA ALA A 11 -42.09 -4.60 -29.38
C ALA A 11 -41.88 -3.60 -28.22
N ILE A 12 -42.90 -3.35 -27.39
CA ILE A 12 -42.82 -2.37 -26.29
C ILE A 12 -42.26 -3.01 -25.00
N LEU A 13 -42.45 -4.31 -24.79
CA LEU A 13 -41.91 -5.03 -23.61
C LEU A 13 -40.41 -5.31 -23.70
N GLY A 14 -39.83 -5.40 -24.91
CA GLY A 14 -38.39 -5.63 -25.10
C GLY A 14 -37.50 -4.43 -24.76
N ILE A 15 -38.04 -3.20 -24.83
CA ILE A 15 -37.30 -1.95 -24.58
C ILE A 15 -37.20 -1.65 -23.08
N PHE A 16 -38.18 -2.06 -22.28
CA PHE A 16 -38.14 -1.88 -20.82
C PHE A 16 -37.15 -2.82 -20.11
N CYS A 17 -36.90 -4.02 -20.64
CA CYS A 17 -35.91 -4.94 -20.06
C CYS A 17 -34.46 -4.51 -20.34
N LEU A 18 -34.18 -3.88 -21.49
CA LEU A 18 -32.85 -3.36 -21.80
C LEU A 18 -32.54 -2.08 -21.02
N GLY A 19 -33.51 -1.18 -20.86
CA GLY A 19 -33.32 0.05 -20.08
C GLY A 19 -33.11 -0.20 -18.59
N TYR A 20 -33.86 -1.15 -18.00
CA TYR A 20 -33.72 -1.46 -16.57
C TYR A 20 -32.44 -2.24 -16.27
N GLY A 21 -32.04 -3.16 -17.16
CA GLY A 21 -30.75 -3.85 -17.05
C GLY A 21 -29.57 -2.89 -17.18
N PHE A 22 -29.63 -1.93 -18.11
CA PHE A 22 -28.60 -0.89 -18.26
C PHE A 22 -28.58 0.09 -17.07
N TYR A 23 -29.75 0.44 -16.53
CA TYR A 23 -29.86 1.26 -15.33
C TYR A 23 -29.26 0.57 -14.09
N LEU A 24 -29.51 -0.73 -13.89
CA LEU A 24 -28.91 -1.49 -12.79
C LEU A 24 -27.40 -1.65 -12.95
N LEU A 25 -26.90 -1.89 -14.18
CA LEU A 25 -25.46 -1.90 -14.48
C LEU A 25 -24.80 -0.54 -14.19
N PHE A 26 -25.51 0.57 -14.43
CA PHE A 26 -25.01 1.92 -14.11
C PHE A 26 -25.04 2.24 -12.60
N GLN A 27 -25.94 1.62 -11.83
CA GLN A 27 -26.02 1.80 -10.36
C GLN A 27 -24.89 1.07 -9.62
N GLU A 28 -24.41 -0.08 -10.12
CA GLU A 28 -23.24 -0.75 -9.53
C GLU A 28 -21.96 0.10 -9.63
N GLU A 29 -21.78 0.82 -10.73
CA GLU A 29 -20.61 1.69 -10.93
C GLU A 29 -20.65 2.93 -10.01
N LEU A 30 -21.83 3.51 -9.80
CA LEU A 30 -22.02 4.68 -8.92
C LEU A 30 -21.96 4.36 -7.42
N THR A 31 -22.14 3.10 -7.03
CA THR A 31 -22.03 2.67 -5.62
C THR A 31 -20.60 2.22 -5.24
N SER A 32 -19.80 1.77 -6.21
CA SER A 32 -18.37 1.42 -6.01
C SER A 32 -17.47 2.62 -5.69
N THR A 33 -17.85 3.82 -6.15
CA THR A 33 -17.07 5.05 -5.92
C THR A 33 -17.33 5.74 -4.59
N ASN A 34 -18.35 5.33 -3.82
CA ASN A 34 -18.78 6.02 -2.60
C ASN A 34 -18.57 5.22 -1.30
N ASN A 35 -17.76 4.15 -1.31
CA ASN A 35 -17.38 3.50 -0.06
C ASN A 35 -16.31 4.35 0.65
N PRO A 36 -16.63 5.07 1.75
CA PRO A 36 -15.66 5.91 2.46
C PRO A 36 -14.51 5.10 3.09
N ASN A 37 -14.62 3.77 3.12
CA ASN A 37 -13.62 2.87 3.68
C ASN A 37 -12.74 2.20 2.61
N LYS A 38 -12.95 2.48 1.31
CA LYS A 38 -12.08 1.93 0.26
C LYS A 38 -10.77 2.73 0.25
N PRO A 39 -9.60 2.08 0.39
CA PRO A 39 -8.33 2.79 0.32
C PRO A 39 -8.17 3.43 -1.07
N LEU A 40 -7.74 4.69 -1.08
CA LEU A 40 -7.38 5.44 -2.29
C LEU A 40 -6.23 4.75 -3.04
N ILE A 41 -5.29 4.17 -2.29
CA ILE A 41 -4.16 3.42 -2.83
C ILE A 41 -4.04 2.15 -2.00
N GLN A 42 -3.93 1.00 -2.66
CA GLN A 42 -3.51 -0.26 -2.06
C GLN A 42 -2.48 -0.89 -3.00
N LYS A 43 -1.23 -1.03 -2.52
CA LYS A 43 -0.13 -1.51 -3.37
C LYS A 43 0.83 -2.40 -2.61
N ARG A 44 1.18 -3.53 -3.23
CA ARG A 44 2.29 -4.39 -2.78
C ARG A 44 3.60 -3.87 -3.36
N ILE A 45 4.63 -3.75 -2.51
CA ILE A 45 5.94 -3.24 -2.90
C ILE A 45 7.02 -4.13 -2.33
N THR A 46 8.02 -4.46 -3.14
CA THR A 46 9.26 -5.11 -2.72
C THR A 46 10.31 -4.04 -2.40
N ILE A 47 10.85 -4.07 -1.19
CA ILE A 47 11.84 -3.12 -0.68
C ILE A 47 13.19 -3.83 -0.59
N PRO A 48 14.17 -3.47 -1.43
CA PRO A 48 15.51 -4.04 -1.33
C PRO A 48 16.19 -3.54 -0.06
N SER A 49 16.95 -4.43 0.60
CA SER A 49 17.78 -4.04 1.75
C SER A 49 19.03 -3.25 1.36
N THR A 50 19.38 -3.24 0.08
CA THR A 50 20.60 -2.62 -0.45
C THR A 50 20.45 -1.14 -0.79
N GLU A 51 19.26 -0.57 -0.64
CA GLU A 51 18.98 0.83 -0.96
C GLU A 51 18.51 1.60 0.28
N MET A 52 19.27 2.65 0.61
CA MET A 52 18.85 3.60 1.63
C MET A 52 17.73 4.47 1.08
N TRP A 53 16.58 4.47 1.76
CA TRP A 53 15.37 5.21 1.35
C TRP A 53 14.90 4.87 -0.07
N TYR A 54 14.57 3.60 -0.29
CA TYR A 54 13.95 3.12 -1.51
C TYR A 54 12.66 3.88 -1.81
N ASN A 55 12.56 4.42 -3.03
CA ASN A 55 11.39 5.17 -3.48
C ASN A 55 10.24 4.23 -3.83
N THR A 56 9.14 4.30 -3.07
CA THR A 56 7.97 3.43 -3.28
C THR A 56 7.10 3.82 -4.48
N GLY A 57 7.25 5.05 -4.96
CA GLY A 57 6.32 5.64 -5.94
C GLY A 57 4.92 5.90 -5.36
N ILE A 58 4.75 5.92 -4.04
CA ILE A 58 3.47 6.26 -3.37
C ILE A 58 3.59 7.65 -2.75
N ASP A 59 2.65 8.53 -3.06
CA ASP A 59 2.49 9.82 -2.40
C ASP A 59 1.41 9.69 -1.31
N ILE A 60 1.71 10.13 -0.09
CA ILE A 60 0.77 10.19 1.02
C ILE A 60 0.26 11.65 1.09
N PRO A 61 -1.02 11.92 0.80
CA PRO A 61 -1.53 13.28 0.88
C PRO A 61 -1.55 13.80 2.32
N LEU A 62 -1.39 15.11 2.48
CA LEU A 62 -1.46 15.78 3.79
C LEU A 62 -2.76 15.43 4.52
N GLY A 63 -2.66 15.09 5.82
CA GLY A 63 -3.80 14.77 6.67
C GLY A 63 -4.49 13.43 6.36
N ARG A 64 -3.89 12.58 5.51
CA ARG A 64 -4.42 11.24 5.23
C ARG A 64 -3.80 10.19 6.12
N GLN A 65 -4.64 9.24 6.53
CA GLN A 65 -4.18 8.02 7.18
C GLN A 65 -3.54 7.11 6.15
N TYR A 66 -2.43 6.50 6.55
CA TYR A 66 -1.78 5.44 5.81
C TYR A 66 -1.51 4.25 6.74
N GLU A 67 -1.40 3.09 6.12
CA GLU A 67 -1.04 1.84 6.77
C GLU A 67 0.04 1.13 5.96
N ILE A 68 1.07 0.64 6.65
CA ILE A 68 2.13 -0.16 6.06
C ILE A 68 2.17 -1.47 6.83
N VAL A 69 2.03 -2.59 6.12
CA VAL A 69 1.99 -3.93 6.70
C VAL A 69 3.05 -4.79 6.06
N TYR A 70 3.90 -5.42 6.87
CA TYR A 70 4.78 -6.50 6.42
C TYR A 70 3.93 -7.65 5.87
N TYR A 71 4.30 -8.14 4.69
CA TYR A 71 3.60 -9.25 4.06
C TYR A 71 4.46 -10.51 3.99
N SER A 72 5.69 -10.40 3.49
CA SER A 72 6.60 -11.54 3.37
C SER A 72 8.04 -11.08 3.12
N GLY A 73 8.95 -12.04 2.99
CA GLY A 73 10.36 -11.78 2.72
C GLY A 73 11.18 -11.65 3.99
N LYS A 74 12.49 -11.61 3.80
CA LYS A 74 13.47 -11.42 4.86
C LYS A 74 14.67 -10.67 4.30
N TRP A 75 15.37 -9.97 5.17
CA TRP A 75 16.62 -9.31 4.82
C TRP A 75 17.63 -9.33 5.97
N THR A 76 18.87 -8.97 5.68
CA THR A 76 19.91 -8.76 6.68
C THR A 76 20.78 -7.57 6.31
N ASN A 77 21.36 -6.93 7.32
CA ASN A 77 22.31 -5.84 7.18
C ASN A 77 23.75 -6.32 6.87
N LEU A 78 23.95 -7.64 6.78
CA LEU A 78 25.26 -8.23 6.48
C LEU A 78 25.06 -9.59 5.83
N LYS A 79 25.50 -9.71 4.58
CA LYS A 79 25.43 -10.93 3.77
C LYS A 79 25.96 -12.15 4.53
N GLY A 80 25.21 -13.25 4.45
CA GLY A 80 25.58 -14.51 5.12
C GLY A 80 25.30 -14.54 6.63
N THR A 81 24.59 -13.54 7.18
CA THR A 81 24.09 -13.57 8.57
C THR A 81 22.59 -13.80 8.62
N ASP A 82 22.07 -14.05 9.82
CA ASP A 82 20.65 -14.31 10.03
C ASP A 82 19.76 -13.17 9.51
N ALA A 83 18.81 -13.55 8.67
CA ALA A 83 17.84 -12.64 8.09
C ALA A 83 16.60 -12.48 8.98
N THR A 84 16.11 -11.25 9.09
CA THR A 84 14.96 -10.86 9.90
C THR A 84 13.79 -10.41 9.04
N ASP A 85 12.61 -10.36 9.64
CA ASP A 85 11.45 -9.67 9.07
C ASP A 85 11.52 -8.16 9.38
N GLY A 86 10.38 -7.47 9.28
CA GLY A 86 10.27 -6.04 9.55
C GLY A 86 10.56 -5.64 11.00
N LEU A 87 10.59 -6.56 11.97
CA LEU A 87 10.93 -6.26 13.37
C LEU A 87 12.44 -6.07 13.59
N GLY A 88 13.27 -6.57 12.68
CA GLY A 88 14.73 -6.44 12.78
C GLY A 88 15.36 -7.31 13.87
N LYS A 89 16.62 -7.01 14.20
CA LYS A 89 17.43 -7.68 15.22
C LYS A 89 17.13 -7.07 16.59
N HIS A 90 16.15 -7.64 17.28
CA HIS A 90 15.73 -7.18 18.60
C HIS A 90 16.95 -6.97 19.53
N SER A 91 16.95 -5.89 20.31
CA SER A 91 18.03 -5.45 21.21
C SER A 91 19.30 -4.85 20.59
N ASP A 92 19.47 -4.85 19.26
CA ASP A 92 20.58 -4.14 18.60
C ASP A 92 20.17 -2.70 18.22
N ASN A 93 20.19 -1.78 19.19
CA ASN A 93 19.66 -0.40 19.08
C ASN A 93 20.74 0.68 18.88
N ARG A 94 21.63 0.49 17.91
CA ARG A 94 22.78 1.40 17.68
C ARG A 94 22.31 2.84 17.46
N LYS A 95 23.06 3.80 18.03
CA LYS A 95 22.75 5.24 17.88
C LYS A 95 23.00 5.76 16.46
N SER A 96 23.78 5.05 15.66
CA SER A 96 24.21 5.43 14.32
C SER A 96 23.28 4.97 13.19
N LEU A 97 22.14 4.36 13.51
CA LEU A 97 21.16 3.90 12.52
C LEU A 97 20.44 5.09 11.88
N ILE A 98 19.92 4.91 10.66
CA ILE A 98 19.12 5.94 9.96
C ILE A 98 17.88 6.38 10.75
N VAL A 99 17.34 5.51 11.61
CA VAL A 99 16.31 5.85 12.61
C VAL A 99 16.86 5.57 14.01
N PRO A 100 17.42 6.58 14.69
CA PRO A 100 17.89 6.43 16.07
C PRO A 100 16.75 5.97 16.99
N GLY A 101 17.04 5.01 17.88
CA GLY A 101 16.06 4.44 18.81
C GLY A 101 15.28 3.24 18.28
N GLY A 102 15.40 2.93 16.98
CA GLY A 102 14.96 1.65 16.41
C GLY A 102 16.02 0.55 16.55
N TYR A 103 15.68 -0.65 16.08
CA TYR A 103 16.61 -1.78 16.01
C TYR A 103 17.28 -1.88 14.64
N LEU A 104 18.48 -2.45 14.61
CA LEU A 104 19.17 -2.82 13.37
C LEU A 104 18.30 -3.78 12.54
N SER A 105 18.31 -3.63 11.23
CA SER A 105 17.51 -4.42 10.28
C SER A 105 15.99 -4.24 10.37
N GLN A 106 15.50 -3.31 11.19
CA GLN A 106 14.06 -3.05 11.30
C GLN A 106 13.53 -2.30 10.07
N LEU A 107 12.27 -2.51 9.68
CA LEU A 107 11.66 -1.73 8.60
C LEU A 107 11.44 -0.29 9.07
N ALA A 108 12.00 0.65 8.33
CA ALA A 108 11.91 2.09 8.55
C ALA A 108 11.19 2.77 7.38
N GLY A 109 10.57 3.91 7.68
CA GLY A 109 9.89 4.75 6.71
C GLY A 109 10.26 6.23 6.83
N LYS A 110 10.07 6.94 5.73
CA LYS A 110 10.27 8.38 5.63
C LYS A 110 9.21 9.02 4.74
N ILE A 111 8.62 10.11 5.21
CA ILE A 111 7.71 10.98 4.45
C ILE A 111 8.11 12.42 4.78
N GLY A 112 8.51 13.21 3.78
CA GLY A 112 9.01 14.57 4.04
C GLY A 112 10.22 14.57 4.98
N LYS A 113 10.11 15.28 6.10
CA LYS A 113 11.13 15.29 7.18
C LYS A 113 10.90 14.21 8.23
N ASP A 114 9.71 13.61 8.27
CA ASP A 114 9.37 12.59 9.25
C ASP A 114 10.08 11.28 8.89
N ILE A 115 10.85 10.76 9.86
CA ILE A 115 11.53 9.48 9.79
C ILE A 115 11.04 8.63 10.96
N PHE A 116 10.65 7.39 10.71
CA PHE A 116 9.98 6.56 11.70
C PHE A 116 10.24 5.07 11.53
N ILE A 117 10.04 4.32 12.62
CA ILE A 117 9.98 2.87 12.58
C ILE A 117 8.59 2.41 12.13
N VAL A 118 8.59 1.43 11.24
CA VAL A 118 7.39 0.72 10.78
C VAL A 118 7.26 -0.62 11.51
N GLY A 119 8.35 -1.38 11.66
CA GLY A 119 8.24 -2.75 12.17
C GLY A 119 7.45 -3.64 11.19
N ASN A 120 6.63 -4.55 11.73
CA ASN A 120 5.71 -5.36 10.90
C ASN A 120 4.39 -4.65 10.57
N GLN A 121 4.03 -3.58 11.30
CA GLN A 121 2.82 -2.81 11.01
C GLN A 121 2.93 -1.40 11.58
N ARG A 122 2.50 -0.42 10.77
CA ARG A 122 2.30 0.96 11.22
C ARG A 122 1.02 1.52 10.62
N VAL A 123 0.22 2.15 11.47
CA VAL A 123 -0.92 3.00 11.07
C VAL A 123 -0.66 4.39 11.61
N ALA A 124 -0.73 5.40 10.76
CA ALA A 124 -0.50 6.79 11.16
C ALA A 124 -1.17 7.76 10.18
N GLU A 125 -1.29 9.01 10.60
CA GLU A 125 -1.64 10.15 9.74
C GLU A 125 -0.37 10.97 9.46
N THR A 126 -0.25 11.55 8.27
CA THR A 126 0.88 12.43 7.93
C THR A 126 0.52 13.91 8.15
N SER A 127 1.40 14.65 8.84
CA SER A 127 1.25 16.08 9.12
C SER A 127 1.88 17.00 8.05
N GLU A 128 2.72 16.45 7.17
CA GLU A 128 3.35 17.19 6.07
C GLU A 128 2.86 16.71 4.69
N GLY A 129 2.50 15.43 4.56
CA GLY A 129 2.30 14.78 3.26
C GLY A 129 3.62 14.62 2.48
N GLY A 130 3.58 13.80 1.44
CA GLY A 130 4.70 13.65 0.49
C GLY A 130 5.00 12.22 0.07
N ARG A 131 6.13 12.05 -0.61
CA ARG A 131 6.59 10.76 -1.12
C ARG A 131 6.98 9.83 0.03
N LEU A 132 6.44 8.61 0.03
CA LEU A 132 6.86 7.54 0.94
C LEU A 132 8.14 6.89 0.44
N TYR A 133 9.14 6.83 1.32
CA TYR A 133 10.35 6.04 1.15
C TYR A 133 10.43 4.99 2.25
N LEU A 134 10.95 3.82 1.93
CA LEU A 134 11.13 2.71 2.88
C LEU A 134 12.57 2.21 2.85
N SER A 135 13.06 1.69 3.96
CA SER A 135 14.42 1.18 4.04
C SER A 135 14.59 0.19 5.18
N ILE A 136 15.65 -0.61 5.10
CA ILE A 136 16.18 -1.32 6.25
C ILE A 136 16.85 -0.31 7.20
N ASN A 137 16.58 -0.42 8.49
CA ASN A 137 17.20 0.46 9.49
C ASN A 137 18.64 0.02 9.74
N ASP A 138 19.56 0.67 9.05
CA ASP A 138 20.98 0.34 9.06
C ASP A 138 21.84 1.61 9.19
N ILE A 139 23.17 1.45 9.24
CA ILE A 139 24.12 2.55 9.33
C ILE A 139 24.24 3.22 7.94
N PRO A 140 24.21 4.56 7.86
CA PRO A 140 24.44 5.25 6.59
C PRO A 140 25.72 4.78 5.90
N LYS A 141 25.64 4.55 4.58
CA LYS A 141 26.74 4.09 3.70
C LYS A 141 27.13 2.60 3.84
N THR A 142 26.46 1.80 4.66
CA THR A 142 26.71 0.35 4.80
C THR A 142 25.63 -0.52 4.16
N PHE A 143 24.89 -0.01 3.17
CA PHE A 143 23.78 -0.79 2.58
C PHE A 143 24.25 -1.80 1.53
N HIS A 144 25.50 -1.70 1.07
CA HIS A 144 25.99 -2.45 -0.09
C HIS A 144 26.28 -3.93 0.23
N ASP A 145 26.50 -4.28 1.49
CA ASP A 145 26.70 -5.63 2.00
C ASP A 145 25.41 -6.25 2.58
N ASN A 146 24.27 -5.57 2.42
CA ASN A 146 22.97 -6.09 2.79
C ASN A 146 22.49 -7.16 1.81
N GLU A 147 21.59 -8.03 2.27
CA GLU A 147 21.05 -9.12 1.45
C GLU A 147 19.56 -9.31 1.72
N GLY A 148 18.79 -9.58 0.65
CA GLY A 148 17.36 -9.85 0.73
C GLY A 148 16.48 -8.61 0.59
N ALA A 149 15.18 -8.81 0.77
CA ALA A 149 14.14 -7.80 0.58
C ALA A 149 12.89 -8.14 1.40
N LEU A 150 12.12 -7.12 1.75
CA LEU A 150 10.78 -7.29 2.31
C LEU A 150 9.71 -6.95 1.28
N ASN A 151 8.62 -7.70 1.29
CA ASN A 151 7.39 -7.34 0.60
C ASN A 151 6.43 -6.74 1.62
N VAL A 152 5.92 -5.55 1.31
CA VAL A 152 4.98 -4.82 2.16
C VAL A 152 3.70 -4.51 1.39
N LEU A 153 2.60 -4.39 2.11
CA LEU A 153 1.36 -3.78 1.64
C LEU A 153 1.29 -2.36 2.16
N VAL A 154 1.05 -1.40 1.29
CA VAL A 154 0.82 0.00 1.66
C VAL A 154 -0.60 0.38 1.28
N GLU A 155 -1.32 0.96 2.22
CA GLU A 155 -2.66 1.48 2.06
C GLU A 155 -2.72 2.96 2.41
N VAL A 156 -3.44 3.75 1.62
CA VAL A 156 -3.74 5.17 1.88
C VAL A 156 -5.25 5.34 1.86
N LYS A 157 -5.80 6.03 2.87
CA LYS A 157 -7.25 6.16 3.08
C LYS A 157 -7.76 7.58 2.76
#